data_AF-A0A1V2I4J6-F1
#
_entry.id   AF-A0A1V2I4J6-F1
#
_cell.length_a   1.000
_cell.length_b   1.000
_cell.length_c   1.000
_cell.angle_alpha   90.00
_cell.angle_beta   90.00
_cell.angle_gamma   90.00
#
_symmetry.space_group_name_H-M   'P 1'
#
loop_
_entity.id
_entity.type
_entity.pdbx_description
1 polymer ?
#
loop_
_entity_poly.entity_id
_entity_poly.type
_entity_poly.pdbx_seq_one_letter_code
_entity_poly.pdbx_strand_id
1 'polypeptide(L)'
;MFVVWPLSGQTYQLKDIGAQLPEATRIAVMEWDFGITGPGVTDIGGDGEIGWRNLVKAVGRPLPYWPMTLRIPQLMLNWTPDQEPVISPARTDLDITPLLQLAASYEEGHPAARTLLNLARICADRSAAGALTDLETLATMTNADTVVVAARPMLVPSADREDLDVHQRRAGWLDVLSREDTLARHCVRELKSWDGGRDLPFGQIERADPSRPHAAEWANRLQRCARTAAFEIFHTQDGDAFIDPETDAPALRRRTDDGEQILLASPQRLPATSPLAELVLDQPIWVRTTDRTLYPAPQDPRFGITWGYGGSGPNCLANMIDRLLDDITAPGADPFKSPPKPLMDLTALKLPRGTVLTRAQLEAARAGRWLPETPEGGTDQDAT
;
A
#
# COMPACT_ATOMS: atom_id res chain seq x y z
N MET A 1 39.47 -7.76 -4.57
CA MET A 1 38.02 -7.89 -4.81
C MET A 1 37.31 -7.52 -3.53
N PHE A 2 36.38 -6.58 -3.61
CA PHE A 2 35.53 -6.18 -2.49
C PHE A 2 34.19 -6.92 -2.59
N VAL A 3 33.64 -7.32 -1.45
CA VAL A 3 32.29 -7.90 -1.36
C VAL A 3 31.42 -6.92 -0.59
N VAL A 4 30.35 -6.43 -1.22
CA VAL A 4 29.46 -5.41 -0.67
C VAL A 4 28.12 -6.06 -0.33
N TRP A 5 27.65 -5.80 0.89
CA TRP A 5 26.35 -6.24 1.37
C TRP A 5 25.42 -5.04 1.44
N PRO A 6 24.35 -4.98 0.62
CA PRO A 6 23.28 -4.01 0.80
C PRO A 6 22.71 -4.08 2.21
N LEU A 7 22.66 -2.96 2.92
CA LEU A 7 22.06 -2.90 4.26
C LEU A 7 20.54 -3.00 4.16
N SER A 8 19.94 -3.63 5.16
CA SER A 8 18.49 -3.73 5.26
C SER A 8 17.83 -2.34 5.21
N GLY A 9 16.72 -2.20 4.47
CA GLY A 9 15.95 -0.95 4.41
C GLY A 9 16.64 0.22 3.68
N GLN A 10 17.72 -0.04 2.94
CA GLN A 10 18.33 0.96 2.06
C GLN A 10 18.20 0.54 0.59
N THR A 11 17.83 1.49 -0.26
CA THR A 11 17.83 1.31 -1.71
C THR A 11 19.22 1.61 -2.24
N TYR A 12 19.79 0.69 -3.01
CA TYR A 12 21.08 0.87 -3.65
C TYR A 12 20.92 0.88 -5.15
N GLN A 13 21.65 1.77 -5.82
CA GLN A 13 21.86 1.71 -7.25
C GLN A 13 23.26 1.16 -7.47
N LEU A 14 23.37 0.00 -8.14
CA LEU A 14 24.65 -0.68 -8.34
C LEU A 14 25.72 0.24 -8.97
N LYS A 15 25.31 1.11 -9.90
CA LYS A 15 26.17 2.12 -10.54
C LYS A 15 26.83 3.11 -9.55
N ASP A 16 26.19 3.39 -8.42
CA ASP A 16 26.67 4.37 -7.44
C ASP A 16 27.68 3.74 -6.47
N ILE A 17 27.63 2.42 -6.28
CA ILE A 17 28.57 1.67 -5.43
C ILE A 17 29.99 1.71 -6.01
N GLY A 18 30.12 1.54 -7.34
CA GLY A 18 31.42 1.60 -8.01
C GLY A 18 32.11 2.96 -7.86
N ALA A 19 31.34 4.06 -7.86
CA ALA A 19 31.87 5.40 -7.66
C ALA A 19 32.36 5.66 -6.22
N GLN A 20 31.83 4.92 -5.24
CA GLN A 20 32.22 5.03 -3.82
C GLN A 20 33.48 4.23 -3.48
N LEU A 21 33.93 3.33 -4.37
CA LEU A 21 35.12 2.50 -4.20
C LEU A 21 36.05 2.60 -5.43
N PRO A 22 36.56 3.80 -5.77
CA PRO A 22 37.33 4.02 -7.01
C PRO A 22 38.63 3.20 -7.09
N GLU A 23 39.16 2.76 -5.96
CA GLU A 23 40.35 1.91 -5.86
C GLU A 23 40.07 0.40 -6.03
N ALA A 24 38.80 -0.01 -6.03
CA ALA A 24 38.44 -1.42 -6.12
C ALA A 24 38.62 -1.94 -7.55
N THR A 25 39.51 -2.92 -7.72
CA THR A 25 39.75 -3.59 -9.02
C THR A 25 38.60 -4.50 -9.46
N ARG A 26 37.74 -4.90 -8.52
CA ARG A 26 36.56 -5.76 -8.72
C ARG A 26 35.64 -5.66 -7.51
N ILE A 27 34.33 -5.53 -7.73
CA ILE A 27 33.31 -5.37 -6.69
C ILE A 27 32.21 -6.40 -6.92
N ALA A 28 32.03 -7.31 -5.98
CA ALA A 28 30.91 -8.24 -5.95
C ALA A 28 29.84 -7.70 -4.99
N VAL A 29 28.62 -7.49 -5.48
CA VAL A 29 27.50 -7.03 -4.66
C VAL A 29 26.55 -8.19 -4.40
N MET A 30 26.21 -8.40 -3.14
CA MET A 30 25.21 -9.38 -2.74
C MET A 30 23.82 -8.91 -3.13
N GLU A 31 23.08 -9.77 -3.82
CA GLU A 31 21.70 -9.49 -4.20
C GLU A 31 20.71 -9.82 -3.07
N TRP A 32 19.43 -9.61 -3.39
CA TRP A 32 18.30 -9.83 -2.49
C TRP A 32 17.74 -11.24 -2.59
N ASP A 33 18.12 -11.98 -3.62
CA ASP A 33 17.62 -13.30 -3.97
C ASP A 33 18.72 -14.37 -3.91
N PHE A 34 18.34 -15.58 -4.31
CA PHE A 34 19.23 -16.72 -4.45
C PHE A 34 19.37 -17.07 -5.92
N GLY A 35 20.61 -17.10 -6.39
CA GLY A 35 20.96 -17.60 -7.73
C GLY A 35 21.12 -19.12 -7.74
N ILE A 36 21.63 -19.65 -8.86
CA ILE A 36 21.70 -21.10 -9.12
C ILE A 36 22.59 -21.86 -8.12
N THR A 37 23.58 -21.20 -7.51
CA THR A 37 24.62 -21.88 -6.70
C THR A 37 24.72 -21.37 -5.25
N GLY A 38 23.73 -20.61 -4.80
CA GLY A 38 23.71 -19.97 -3.48
C GLY A 38 23.15 -18.56 -3.55
N PRO A 39 23.48 -17.69 -2.58
CA PRO A 39 23.11 -16.28 -2.60
C PRO A 39 23.47 -15.60 -3.94
N GLY A 40 22.58 -14.77 -4.45
CA GLY A 40 22.81 -14.01 -5.68
C GLY A 40 23.96 -13.01 -5.50
N VAL A 41 24.82 -12.89 -6.52
CA VAL A 41 25.98 -11.99 -6.51
C VAL A 41 26.12 -11.36 -7.90
N THR A 42 26.26 -10.04 -7.97
CA THR A 42 26.54 -9.32 -9.22
C THR A 42 27.96 -8.75 -9.22
N ASP A 43 28.73 -8.95 -10.31
CA ASP A 43 30.01 -8.26 -10.52
C ASP A 43 29.79 -6.87 -11.10
N ILE A 44 30.14 -5.82 -10.36
CA ILE A 44 30.16 -4.47 -10.92
C ILE A 44 31.44 -4.32 -11.75
N GLY A 45 31.28 -4.28 -13.07
CA GLY A 45 32.35 -4.15 -14.05
C GLY A 45 32.69 -5.44 -14.83
N GLY A 46 31.98 -6.53 -14.56
CA GLY A 46 32.07 -7.80 -15.30
C GLY A 46 30.82 -8.10 -16.13
N ASP A 47 30.70 -9.33 -16.64
CA ASP A 47 29.64 -9.78 -17.56
C ASP A 47 28.29 -10.13 -16.86
N GLY A 48 28.05 -9.69 -15.62
CA GLY A 48 26.79 -9.91 -14.89
C GLY A 48 26.89 -10.73 -13.60
N GLU A 49 25.92 -11.61 -13.35
CA GLU A 49 25.83 -12.44 -12.14
C GLU A 49 27.05 -13.39 -12.00
N ILE A 50 27.67 -13.43 -10.82
CA ILE A 50 28.68 -14.42 -10.46
C ILE A 50 28.03 -15.47 -9.57
N GLY A 51 28.22 -16.76 -9.90
CA GLY A 51 27.81 -17.82 -8.98
C GLY A 51 28.56 -17.76 -7.64
N TRP A 52 27.83 -17.86 -6.52
CA TRP A 52 28.38 -17.88 -5.14
C TRP A 52 29.64 -18.75 -4.98
N ARG A 53 29.64 -19.96 -5.55
CA ARG A 53 30.79 -20.88 -5.47
C ARG A 53 32.05 -20.33 -6.14
N ASN A 54 31.90 -19.56 -7.23
CA ASN A 54 33.04 -18.92 -7.90
C ASN A 54 33.59 -17.78 -7.04
N LEU A 55 32.70 -17.03 -6.37
CA LEU A 55 33.12 -16.00 -5.41
C LEU A 55 33.90 -16.60 -4.24
N VAL A 56 33.40 -17.69 -3.64
CA VAL A 56 34.08 -18.43 -2.56
C VAL A 56 35.47 -18.91 -3.01
N LYS A 57 35.59 -19.49 -4.21
CA LYS A 57 36.88 -19.92 -4.76
C LYS A 57 37.84 -18.75 -4.95
N ALA A 58 37.36 -17.61 -5.42
CA ALA A 58 38.18 -16.42 -5.63
C ALA A 58 38.64 -15.78 -4.32
N VAL A 59 37.84 -15.87 -3.25
CA VAL A 59 38.22 -15.40 -1.90
C VAL A 59 39.07 -16.43 -1.14
N GLY A 60 38.97 -17.72 -1.47
CA GLY A 60 39.79 -18.80 -0.91
C GLY A 60 39.32 -19.31 0.46
N ARG A 61 38.12 -18.91 0.92
CA ARG A 61 37.51 -19.35 2.18
C ARG A 61 35.99 -19.25 2.10
N PRO A 62 35.24 -19.98 2.97
CA PRO A 62 33.81 -19.78 3.13
C PRO A 62 33.46 -18.31 3.38
N LEU A 63 32.36 -17.85 2.81
CA LEU A 63 31.91 -16.46 2.96
C LEU A 63 30.81 -16.36 4.02
N PRO A 64 30.79 -15.28 4.82
CA PRO A 64 29.69 -15.06 5.74
C PRO A 64 28.40 -14.83 4.95
N TYR A 65 27.30 -15.42 5.39
CA TYR A 65 25.96 -15.08 4.91
C TYR A 65 25.20 -14.32 5.99
N TRP A 66 24.63 -13.20 5.58
CA TRP A 66 23.78 -12.34 6.38
C TRP A 66 22.37 -12.31 5.75
N PRO A 67 21.36 -12.91 6.41
CA PRO A 67 19.96 -12.74 6.02
C PRO A 67 19.62 -11.27 5.88
N MET A 68 18.75 -10.92 4.93
CA MET A 68 18.56 -9.52 4.53
C MET A 68 18.22 -8.60 5.71
N THR A 69 17.30 -9.03 6.58
CA THR A 69 16.84 -8.25 7.75
C THR A 69 17.86 -8.20 8.89
N LEU A 70 18.98 -8.93 8.81
CA LEU A 70 20.07 -8.94 9.79
C LEU A 70 21.35 -8.27 9.28
N ARG A 71 21.32 -7.67 8.08
CA ARG A 71 22.42 -6.83 7.53
C ARG A 71 22.46 -5.47 8.25
N ILE A 72 22.76 -5.51 9.54
CA ILE A 72 22.80 -4.35 10.45
C ILE A 72 24.26 -3.92 10.61
N PRO A 73 24.63 -2.67 10.27
CA PRO A 73 26.03 -2.24 10.20
C PRO A 73 26.86 -2.59 11.43
N GLN A 74 26.34 -2.31 12.62
CA GLN A 74 27.07 -2.55 13.86
C GLN A 74 27.29 -4.04 14.14
N LEU A 75 26.34 -4.90 13.76
CA LEU A 75 26.52 -6.35 13.90
C LEU A 75 27.59 -6.85 12.94
N MET A 76 27.55 -6.39 11.69
CA MET A 76 28.49 -6.81 10.66
C MET A 76 29.92 -6.36 10.94
N LEU A 77 30.10 -5.13 11.46
CA LEU A 77 31.41 -4.60 11.83
C LEU A 77 32.03 -5.31 13.05
N ASN A 78 31.20 -5.83 13.96
CA ASN A 78 31.67 -6.50 15.18
C ASN A 78 31.92 -8.00 14.98
N TRP A 79 31.48 -8.58 13.88
CA TRP A 79 31.55 -10.01 13.63
C TRP A 79 32.90 -10.44 13.06
N THR A 80 33.38 -11.62 13.47
CA THR A 80 34.57 -12.25 12.90
C THR A 80 34.29 -13.69 12.44
N PRO A 81 35.06 -14.21 11.46
CA PRO A 81 34.82 -15.54 10.88
C PRO A 81 34.77 -16.72 11.84
N ASP A 82 35.45 -16.62 12.98
CA ASP A 82 35.56 -17.70 13.97
C ASP A 82 34.51 -17.60 15.09
N GLN A 83 33.64 -16.59 15.05
CA GLN A 83 32.57 -16.43 16.03
C GLN A 83 31.35 -17.27 15.67
N GLU A 84 30.67 -17.76 16.71
CA GLU A 84 29.33 -18.33 16.57
C GLU A 84 28.36 -17.32 15.93
N PRO A 85 27.31 -17.78 15.23
CA PRO A 85 26.32 -16.89 14.64
C PRO A 85 25.72 -15.95 15.69
N VAL A 86 25.71 -14.65 15.40
CA VAL A 86 25.14 -13.65 16.32
C VAL A 86 23.62 -13.75 16.30
N ILE A 87 23.00 -13.84 17.48
CA ILE A 87 21.55 -13.77 17.62
C ILE A 87 21.15 -12.30 17.82
N SER A 88 20.31 -11.77 16.95
CA SER A 88 19.90 -10.36 17.00
C SER A 88 18.46 -10.16 16.52
N PRO A 89 17.72 -9.17 17.04
CA PRO A 89 16.44 -8.78 16.46
C PRO A 89 16.61 -8.42 14.97
N ALA A 90 15.74 -8.96 14.14
CA ALA A 90 15.67 -8.61 12.73
C ALA A 90 15.18 -7.16 12.58
N ARG A 91 15.76 -6.42 11.63
CA ARG A 91 15.26 -5.10 11.27
C ARG A 91 13.88 -5.23 10.62
N THR A 92 12.93 -4.45 11.10
CA THR A 92 11.57 -4.40 10.56
C THR A 92 11.53 -3.68 9.21
N ASP A 93 10.60 -4.10 8.36
CA ASP A 93 10.28 -3.47 7.07
C ASP A 93 9.69 -2.06 7.25
N LEU A 94 8.93 -1.87 8.32
CA LEU A 94 8.38 -0.59 8.79
C LEU A 94 9.21 -0.05 9.97
N ASP A 95 9.38 1.27 10.12
CA ASP A 95 9.96 1.83 11.35
C ASP A 95 8.92 1.74 12.49
N ILE A 96 9.11 0.76 13.39
CA ILE A 96 8.16 0.51 14.48
C ILE A 96 8.33 1.49 15.65
N THR A 97 9.39 2.30 15.66
CA THR A 97 9.69 3.21 16.79
C THR A 97 8.57 4.21 17.05
N PRO A 98 8.03 4.93 16.04
CA PRO A 98 6.92 5.85 16.22
C PRO A 98 5.67 5.13 16.72
N LEU A 99 5.40 3.92 16.22
CA LEU A 99 4.24 3.12 16.65
C LEU A 99 4.32 2.80 18.15
N LEU A 100 5.49 2.35 18.61
CA LEU A 100 5.73 2.00 20.01
C LEU A 100 5.67 3.24 20.92
N GLN A 101 6.25 4.36 20.49
CA GLN A 101 6.21 5.62 21.23
C GLN A 101 4.78 6.15 21.36
N LEU A 102 4.01 6.11 20.27
CA LEU A 102 2.63 6.58 20.27
C LEU A 102 1.75 5.66 21.13
N ALA A 103 1.93 4.34 21.01
CA ALA A 103 1.23 3.38 21.85
C ALA A 103 1.46 3.63 23.35
N ALA A 104 2.70 3.96 23.73
CA ALA A 104 3.06 4.27 25.12
C ALA A 104 2.46 5.58 25.65
N SER A 105 1.93 6.45 24.78
CA SER A 105 1.26 7.69 25.18
C SER A 105 -0.21 7.52 25.56
N TYR A 106 -0.78 6.35 25.28
CA TYR A 106 -2.17 6.03 25.60
C TYR A 106 -2.31 5.30 26.94
N GLU A 107 -3.50 5.37 27.53
CA GLU A 107 -3.86 4.54 28.67
C GLU A 107 -3.82 3.04 28.32
N GLU A 108 -3.60 2.22 29.33
CA GLU A 108 -3.58 0.76 29.17
C GLU A 108 -4.91 0.25 28.62
N GLY A 109 -4.85 -0.60 27.60
CA GLY A 109 -6.03 -1.18 26.96
C GLY A 109 -6.71 -0.29 25.92
N HIS A 110 -6.26 0.96 25.71
CA HIS A 110 -6.80 1.83 24.68
C HIS A 110 -6.73 1.19 23.29
N PRO A 111 -7.79 1.26 22.44
CA PRO A 111 -7.80 0.62 21.12
C PRO A 111 -6.61 1.02 20.24
N ALA A 112 -6.24 2.31 20.22
CA ALA A 112 -5.09 2.79 19.46
C ALA A 112 -3.77 2.14 19.91
N ALA A 113 -3.53 2.05 21.22
CA ALA A 113 -2.34 1.41 21.76
C ALA A 113 -2.25 -0.06 21.34
N ARG A 114 -3.37 -0.79 21.45
CA ARG A 114 -3.44 -2.21 21.05
C ARG A 114 -3.16 -2.39 19.56
N THR A 115 -3.77 -1.57 18.71
CA THR A 115 -3.58 -1.61 17.26
C THR A 115 -2.14 -1.33 16.86
N LEU A 116 -1.51 -0.28 17.41
CA LEU A 116 -0.12 0.09 17.13
C LEU A 116 0.87 -0.99 17.60
N LEU A 117 0.64 -1.58 18.79
CA LEU A 117 1.46 -2.66 19.32
C LEU A 117 1.31 -3.95 18.52
N ASN A 118 0.10 -4.30 18.08
CA ASN A 118 -0.13 -5.46 17.22
C ASN A 118 0.59 -5.29 15.88
N LEU A 119 0.51 -4.11 15.24
CA LEU A 119 1.27 -3.83 14.02
C LEU A 119 2.79 -3.98 14.21
N ALA A 120 3.33 -3.40 15.29
CA ALA A 120 4.76 -3.54 15.60
C ALA A 120 5.19 -5.01 15.78
N ARG A 121 4.34 -5.85 16.39
CA ARG A 121 4.58 -7.29 16.56
C ARG A 121 4.53 -8.03 15.22
N ILE A 122 3.56 -7.72 14.35
CA ILE A 122 3.46 -8.30 13.00
C ILE A 122 4.73 -8.00 12.21
N CYS A 123 5.23 -6.76 12.24
CA CYS A 123 6.48 -6.39 11.56
C CYS A 123 7.68 -7.17 12.12
N ALA A 124 7.79 -7.31 13.44
CA ALA A 124 8.86 -8.07 14.07
C ALA A 124 8.82 -9.56 13.69
N ASP A 125 7.63 -10.18 13.75
CA ASP A 125 7.41 -11.58 13.37
C ASP A 125 7.78 -11.82 11.90
N ARG A 126 7.24 -11.01 10.99
CA ARG A 126 7.53 -11.09 9.55
C ARG A 126 9.02 -10.96 9.25
N SER A 127 9.72 -10.03 9.88
CA SER A 127 11.17 -9.85 9.67
C SER A 127 12.00 -11.01 10.20
N ALA A 128 11.61 -11.60 11.33
CA ALA A 128 12.25 -12.80 11.87
C ALA A 128 11.99 -14.02 10.98
N ALA A 129 10.74 -14.22 10.55
CA ALA A 129 10.34 -15.30 9.64
C ALA A 129 11.02 -15.18 8.26
N GLY A 130 11.18 -13.96 7.74
CA GLY A 130 11.93 -13.70 6.51
C GLY A 130 13.39 -14.14 6.62
N ALA A 131 14.08 -13.79 7.72
CA ALA A 131 15.45 -14.25 7.95
C ALA A 131 15.54 -15.78 8.14
N LEU A 132 14.54 -16.42 8.73
CA LEU A 132 14.51 -17.88 8.82
C LEU A 132 14.35 -18.52 7.43
N THR A 133 13.46 -17.98 6.60
CA THR A 133 13.25 -18.43 5.21
C THR A 133 14.54 -18.30 4.37
N ASP A 134 15.27 -17.20 4.53
CA ASP A 134 16.59 -17.00 3.92
C ASP A 134 17.57 -18.11 4.34
N LEU A 135 17.62 -18.45 5.63
CA LEU A 135 18.52 -19.47 6.16
C LEU A 135 18.12 -20.90 5.73
N GLU A 136 16.83 -21.19 5.64
CA GLU A 136 16.32 -22.45 5.09
C GLU A 136 16.70 -22.59 3.61
N THR A 137 16.50 -21.54 2.83
CA THR A 137 16.89 -21.50 1.41
C THR A 137 18.40 -21.69 1.27
N LEU A 138 19.20 -20.98 2.09
CA LEU A 138 20.66 -21.13 2.12
C LEU A 138 21.08 -22.58 2.38
N ALA A 139 20.46 -23.24 3.36
CA ALA A 139 20.79 -24.62 3.73
C ALA A 139 20.51 -25.63 2.59
N THR A 140 19.54 -25.34 1.72
CA THR A 140 19.23 -26.19 0.55
C THR A 140 20.11 -25.90 -0.67
N MET A 141 20.58 -24.65 -0.82
CA MET A 141 21.28 -24.17 -2.02
C MET A 141 22.81 -24.18 -1.90
N THR A 142 23.35 -24.28 -0.68
CA THR A 142 24.80 -24.17 -0.43
C THR A 142 25.35 -25.40 0.29
N ASN A 143 26.67 -25.58 0.18
CA ASN A 143 27.41 -26.60 0.93
C ASN A 143 28.08 -25.95 2.15
N ALA A 144 28.26 -26.71 3.24
CA ALA A 144 28.87 -26.22 4.48
C ALA A 144 30.31 -25.67 4.31
N ASP A 145 31.04 -26.09 3.28
CA ASP A 145 32.39 -25.60 2.95
C ASP A 145 32.38 -24.28 2.14
N THR A 146 31.21 -23.74 1.83
CA THR A 146 31.07 -22.53 1.00
C THR A 146 30.47 -21.35 1.76
N VAL A 147 29.89 -21.57 2.94
CA VAL A 147 29.20 -20.52 3.69
C VAL A 147 29.39 -20.65 5.19
N VAL A 148 29.45 -19.51 5.88
CA VAL A 148 29.32 -19.41 7.34
C VAL A 148 28.10 -18.55 7.65
N VAL A 149 27.18 -19.04 8.48
CA VAL A 149 26.03 -18.23 8.90
C VAL A 149 26.52 -17.21 9.92
N ALA A 150 26.50 -15.92 9.57
CA ALA A 150 27.04 -14.88 10.45
C ALA A 150 26.02 -14.40 11.50
N ALA A 151 24.72 -14.48 11.19
CA ALA A 151 23.66 -14.08 12.10
C ALA A 151 22.41 -14.95 11.99
N ARG A 152 21.67 -15.05 13.10
CA ARG A 152 20.35 -15.67 13.20
C ARG A 152 19.36 -14.70 13.83
N PRO A 153 18.08 -14.71 13.41
CA PRO A 153 17.10 -13.83 14.00
C PRO A 153 16.82 -14.27 15.44
N MET A 154 16.68 -13.31 16.34
CA MET A 154 16.02 -13.53 17.62
C MET A 154 14.57 -13.91 17.34
N LEU A 155 14.14 -15.06 17.86
CA LEU A 155 12.77 -15.52 17.71
C LEU A 155 11.82 -14.62 18.49
N VAL A 156 10.70 -14.29 17.87
CA VAL A 156 9.62 -13.53 18.47
C VAL A 156 8.33 -14.35 18.38
N PRO A 157 7.34 -14.10 19.25
CA PRO A 157 6.03 -14.73 19.12
C PRO A 157 5.40 -14.40 17.78
N SER A 158 4.70 -15.36 17.18
CA SER A 158 3.95 -15.10 15.97
C SER A 158 2.83 -14.09 16.23
N ALA A 159 2.58 -13.22 15.27
CA ALA A 159 1.55 -12.20 15.34
C ALA A 159 0.86 -12.04 13.99
N ASP A 160 -0.46 -11.99 14.03
CA ASP A 160 -1.31 -11.74 12.87
C ASP A 160 -2.16 -10.50 13.11
N ARG A 161 -2.60 -9.90 12.02
CA ARG A 161 -3.61 -8.85 11.98
C ARG A 161 -4.91 -9.31 12.66
N GLU A 162 -5.29 -10.57 12.48
CA GLU A 162 -6.53 -11.11 13.04
C GLU A 162 -6.44 -11.44 14.54
N ASP A 163 -5.29 -11.19 15.19
CA ASP A 163 -5.18 -11.20 16.65
C ASP A 163 -6.02 -10.08 17.32
N LEU A 164 -6.40 -9.07 16.55
CA LEU A 164 -7.35 -8.03 16.96
C LEU A 164 -8.56 -8.04 16.03
N ASP A 165 -9.75 -7.86 16.59
CA ASP A 165 -10.96 -7.70 15.79
C ASP A 165 -10.88 -6.47 14.86
N VAL A 166 -11.44 -6.59 13.65
CA VAL A 166 -11.37 -5.54 12.63
C VAL A 166 -11.95 -4.20 13.09
N HIS A 167 -12.98 -4.21 13.95
CA HIS A 167 -13.56 -2.99 14.50
C HIS A 167 -12.63 -2.34 15.52
N GLN A 168 -11.88 -3.13 16.32
CA GLN A 168 -10.86 -2.60 17.22
C GLN A 168 -9.70 -1.97 16.45
N ARG A 169 -9.24 -2.63 15.38
CA ARG A 169 -8.17 -2.09 14.52
C ARG A 169 -8.57 -0.74 13.93
N ARG A 170 -9.77 -0.67 13.33
CA ARG A 170 -10.31 0.55 12.73
C ARG A 170 -10.55 1.65 13.75
N ALA A 171 -11.10 1.33 14.92
CA ALA A 171 -11.27 2.31 16.00
C ALA A 171 -9.94 2.88 16.47
N GLY A 172 -8.91 2.03 16.60
CA GLY A 172 -7.57 2.49 16.96
C GLY A 172 -6.97 3.43 15.91
N TRP A 173 -7.11 3.12 14.62
CA TRP A 173 -6.65 4.01 13.56
C TRP A 173 -7.45 5.31 13.46
N LEU A 174 -8.77 5.29 13.64
CA LEU A 174 -9.59 6.51 13.67
C LEU A 174 -9.11 7.49 14.75
N ASP A 175 -8.78 7.00 15.93
CA ASP A 175 -8.24 7.82 17.01
C ASP A 175 -6.88 8.41 16.62
N VAL A 176 -5.95 7.61 16.08
CA VAL A 176 -4.65 8.10 15.58
C VAL A 176 -4.83 9.17 14.48
N LEU A 177 -5.74 8.95 13.53
CA LEU A 177 -6.02 9.85 12.42
C LEU A 177 -6.58 11.21 12.89
N SER A 178 -7.28 11.25 14.02
CA SER A 178 -7.88 12.46 14.59
C SER A 178 -6.85 13.40 15.23
N ARG A 179 -5.64 12.92 15.52
CA ARG A 179 -4.61 13.68 16.24
C ARG A 179 -3.89 14.68 15.35
N GLU A 180 -3.44 15.79 15.94
CA GLU A 180 -2.72 16.85 15.21
C GLU A 180 -1.19 16.77 15.33
N ASP A 181 -0.67 15.95 16.25
CA ASP A 181 0.76 15.89 16.54
C ASP A 181 1.59 15.14 15.48
N THR A 182 2.90 15.39 15.50
CA THR A 182 3.85 14.85 14.52
C THR A 182 4.07 13.34 14.65
N LEU A 183 3.87 12.78 15.85
CA LEU A 183 4.10 11.36 16.10
C LEU A 183 2.97 10.53 15.47
N ALA A 184 1.72 10.97 15.61
CA ALA A 184 0.57 10.37 14.92
C ALA A 184 0.71 10.45 13.39
N ARG A 185 1.14 11.61 12.87
CA ARG A 185 1.42 11.79 11.44
C ARG A 185 2.46 10.80 10.93
N HIS A 186 3.54 10.60 11.69
CA HIS A 186 4.58 9.62 11.31
C HIS A 186 4.02 8.20 11.30
N CYS A 187 3.24 7.79 12.30
CA CYS A 187 2.60 6.48 12.33
C CYS A 187 1.72 6.21 11.09
N VAL A 188 0.95 7.21 10.64
CA VAL A 188 0.10 7.07 9.44
C VAL A 188 0.94 6.93 8.17
N ARG A 189 2.05 7.68 8.04
CA ARG A 189 2.98 7.55 6.91
C ARG A 189 3.59 6.16 6.81
N GLU A 190 4.06 5.63 7.94
CA GLU A 190 4.64 4.28 8.03
C GLU A 190 3.61 3.20 7.66
N LEU A 191 2.38 3.28 8.18
CA LEU A 191 1.33 2.33 7.79
C LEU A 191 1.04 2.40 6.28
N LYS A 192 0.89 3.62 5.74
CA LYS A 192 0.57 3.81 4.32
C LYS A 192 1.66 3.23 3.42
N SER A 193 2.93 3.46 3.73
CA SER A 193 4.05 2.91 2.94
C SER A 193 4.11 1.38 3.02
N TRP A 194 3.69 0.80 4.14
CA TRP A 194 3.78 -0.64 4.37
C TRP A 194 2.68 -1.45 3.65
N ASP A 195 1.40 -1.07 3.75
CA ASP A 195 0.31 -1.89 3.20
C ASP A 195 -0.77 -1.15 2.40
N GLY A 196 -0.56 0.16 2.17
CA GLY A 196 -1.51 1.05 1.53
C GLY A 196 -2.56 1.62 2.48
N GLY A 197 -2.44 1.42 3.79
CA GLY A 197 -3.42 1.88 4.76
C GLY A 197 -4.65 0.97 4.84
N ARG A 198 -4.46 -0.35 4.77
CA ARG A 198 -5.60 -1.29 4.62
C ARG A 198 -6.61 -1.22 5.76
N ASP A 199 -6.17 -0.93 6.99
CA ASP A 199 -7.05 -0.78 8.15
C ASP A 199 -7.52 0.68 8.39
N LEU A 200 -7.12 1.63 7.52
CA LEU A 200 -7.68 2.99 7.52
C LEU A 200 -9.13 2.97 6.99
N PRO A 201 -9.97 3.96 7.33
CA PRO A 201 -11.33 4.06 6.78
C PRO A 201 -11.36 4.49 5.29
N PHE A 202 -10.21 4.84 4.72
CA PHE A 202 -10.07 5.40 3.37
C PHE A 202 -9.46 4.39 2.39
N GLY A 203 -9.93 4.43 1.15
CA GLY A 203 -9.44 3.67 0.00
C GLY A 203 -8.48 4.50 -0.85
N GLN A 204 -8.79 4.65 -2.14
CA GLN A 204 -7.97 5.43 -3.07
C GLN A 204 -8.06 6.94 -2.84
N ILE A 205 -7.01 7.64 -3.26
CA ILE A 205 -6.98 9.09 -3.36
C ILE A 205 -7.49 9.49 -4.74
N GLU A 206 -8.52 10.33 -4.77
CA GLU A 206 -9.16 10.80 -6.00
C GLU A 206 -8.99 12.30 -6.19
N ARG A 207 -9.34 12.74 -7.40
CA ARG A 207 -9.35 14.15 -7.81
C ARG A 207 -10.76 14.51 -8.22
N ALA A 208 -11.31 15.56 -7.62
CA ALA A 208 -12.58 16.15 -8.02
C ALA A 208 -12.33 17.55 -8.61
N ASP A 209 -12.98 17.83 -9.74
CA ASP A 209 -13.03 19.16 -10.36
C ASP A 209 -14.32 19.86 -9.91
N PRO A 210 -14.26 20.87 -9.02
CA PRO A 210 -15.44 21.55 -8.49
C PRO A 210 -16.20 22.40 -9.53
N SER A 211 -15.74 22.50 -10.78
CA SER A 211 -16.53 23.06 -11.89
C SER A 211 -17.60 22.07 -12.42
N ARG A 212 -17.46 20.78 -12.13
CA ARG A 212 -18.43 19.73 -12.49
C ARG A 212 -19.60 19.71 -11.50
N PRO A 213 -20.86 19.47 -11.93
CA PRO A 213 -22.03 19.61 -11.05
C PRO A 213 -22.00 18.76 -9.77
N HIS A 214 -21.66 17.47 -9.88
CA HIS A 214 -21.64 16.53 -8.75
C HIS A 214 -20.48 16.81 -7.79
N ALA A 215 -19.30 17.12 -8.35
CA ALA A 215 -18.16 17.55 -7.57
C ALA A 215 -18.42 18.89 -6.86
N ALA A 216 -19.11 19.84 -7.50
CA ALA A 216 -19.50 21.11 -6.89
C ALA A 216 -20.49 20.91 -5.73
N GLU A 217 -21.49 20.05 -5.91
CA GLU A 217 -22.44 19.67 -4.85
C GLU A 217 -21.71 19.11 -3.62
N TRP A 218 -20.82 18.14 -3.84
CA TRP A 218 -20.00 17.56 -2.79
C TRP A 218 -19.02 18.58 -2.17
N ALA A 219 -18.36 19.39 -2.99
CA ALA A 219 -17.41 20.41 -2.52
C ALA A 219 -18.07 21.44 -1.60
N ASN A 220 -19.33 21.81 -1.88
CA ASN A 220 -20.07 22.80 -1.10
C ASN A 220 -20.41 22.33 0.32
N ARG A 221 -20.42 21.02 0.60
CA ARG A 221 -20.65 20.50 1.97
C ARG A 221 -19.38 20.40 2.81
N LEU A 222 -18.21 20.49 2.19
CA LEU A 222 -16.94 20.35 2.89
C LEU A 222 -16.75 21.44 3.93
N GLN A 223 -16.22 21.05 5.10
CA GLN A 223 -15.97 21.96 6.20
C GLN A 223 -14.46 22.18 6.35
N ARG A 224 -14.03 23.43 6.49
CA ARG A 224 -12.62 23.73 6.81
C ARG A 224 -12.28 23.11 8.16
N CYS A 225 -11.12 22.47 8.26
CA CYS A 225 -10.68 21.82 9.50
C CYS A 225 -9.17 22.04 9.75
N ALA A 226 -8.72 21.69 10.96
CA ALA A 226 -7.30 21.59 11.26
C ALA A 226 -6.68 20.39 10.52
N ARG A 227 -5.35 20.44 10.29
CA ARG A 227 -4.62 19.34 9.68
C ARG A 227 -4.23 18.29 10.71
N THR A 228 -5.01 17.23 10.78
CA THR A 228 -4.74 16.04 11.59
C THR A 228 -3.84 15.04 10.84
N ALA A 229 -3.50 13.93 11.48
CA ALA A 229 -2.76 12.82 10.88
C ALA A 229 -3.50 12.17 9.70
N ALA A 230 -4.82 12.35 9.60
CA ALA A 230 -5.61 11.94 8.45
C ALA A 230 -5.11 12.51 7.11
N PHE A 231 -4.49 13.70 7.11
CA PHE A 231 -3.98 14.31 5.89
C PHE A 231 -2.69 13.68 5.36
N GLU A 232 -2.03 12.83 6.14
CA GLU A 232 -0.82 12.10 5.69
C GLU A 232 -1.12 11.01 4.68
N ILE A 233 -2.41 10.73 4.43
CA ILE A 233 -2.82 9.93 3.30
C ILE A 233 -2.54 10.64 1.97
N PHE A 234 -2.39 11.96 1.92
CA PHE A 234 -2.07 12.66 0.67
C PHE A 234 -0.57 12.67 0.41
N HIS A 235 -0.18 12.61 -0.87
CA HIS A 235 1.23 12.73 -1.28
C HIS A 235 1.73 14.19 -1.31
N THR A 236 0.85 15.14 -1.01
CA THR A 236 1.14 16.57 -1.00
C THR A 236 0.65 17.20 0.29
N GLN A 237 1.33 18.28 0.69
CA GLN A 237 0.95 19.14 1.79
C GLN A 237 0.41 20.49 1.29
N ASP A 238 0.21 20.63 -0.02
CA ASP A 238 -0.35 21.84 -0.62
C ASP A 238 -1.89 21.84 -0.59
N GLY A 239 -2.48 23.04 -0.42
CA GLY A 239 -3.93 23.26 -0.39
C GLY A 239 -4.53 23.50 0.99
N ASP A 240 -5.74 24.05 1.02
CA ASP A 240 -6.54 24.24 2.22
C ASP A 240 -7.12 22.90 2.69
N ALA A 241 -7.11 22.66 4.01
CA ALA A 241 -7.60 21.43 4.62
C ALA A 241 -9.10 21.47 4.91
N PHE A 242 -9.79 20.42 4.45
CA PHE A 242 -11.21 20.23 4.64
C PHE A 242 -11.52 18.80 5.11
N ILE A 243 -12.67 18.64 5.73
CA ILE A 243 -13.27 17.35 6.07
C ILE A 243 -14.64 17.24 5.40
N ASP A 244 -14.96 16.05 4.92
CA ASP A 244 -16.31 15.70 4.52
C ASP A 244 -17.11 15.24 5.76
N PRO A 245 -18.09 16.03 6.24
CA PRO A 245 -18.81 15.70 7.47
C PRO A 245 -19.68 14.44 7.35
N GLU A 246 -19.95 13.97 6.13
CA GLU A 246 -20.74 12.74 5.93
C GLU A 246 -19.88 11.48 5.99
N THR A 247 -18.57 11.57 5.79
CA THR A 247 -17.68 10.39 5.68
C THR A 247 -16.45 10.45 6.58
N ASP A 248 -16.23 11.58 7.26
CA ASP A 248 -14.99 11.94 7.95
C ASP A 248 -13.75 11.85 7.04
N ALA A 249 -13.94 11.89 5.72
CA ALA A 249 -12.85 11.82 4.77
C ALA A 249 -12.14 13.17 4.65
N PRO A 250 -10.80 13.23 4.80
CA PRO A 250 -10.07 14.46 4.60
C PRO A 250 -10.06 14.81 3.10
N ALA A 251 -10.02 16.10 2.81
CA ALA A 251 -9.95 16.67 1.48
C ALA A 251 -9.00 17.86 1.45
N LEU A 252 -8.19 17.98 0.39
CA LEU A 252 -7.31 19.11 0.15
C LEU A 252 -7.80 19.91 -1.06
N ARG A 253 -8.23 21.14 -0.83
CA ARG A 253 -8.64 22.07 -1.88
C ARG A 253 -7.45 22.90 -2.31
N ARG A 254 -7.03 22.79 -3.57
CA ARG A 254 -5.84 23.46 -4.11
C ARG A 254 -6.13 24.17 -5.43
N ARG A 255 -5.31 25.17 -5.74
CA ARG A 255 -5.31 25.83 -7.05
C ARG A 255 -4.12 25.33 -7.84
N THR A 256 -4.39 24.79 -9.02
CA THR A 256 -3.41 24.30 -9.99
C THR A 256 -3.42 25.19 -11.23
N ASP A 257 -2.48 24.97 -12.15
CA ASP A 257 -2.46 25.68 -13.44
C ASP A 257 -3.72 25.38 -14.27
N ASP A 258 -4.28 24.17 -14.13
CA ASP A 258 -5.52 23.72 -14.80
C ASP A 258 -6.80 24.19 -14.09
N GLY A 259 -6.67 25.02 -13.05
CA GLY A 259 -7.78 25.53 -12.26
C GLY A 259 -7.86 24.92 -10.87
N GLU A 260 -9.05 25.01 -10.27
CA GLU A 260 -9.27 24.52 -8.91
C GLU A 260 -9.43 23.00 -8.90
N GLN A 261 -8.83 22.32 -7.93
CA GLN A 261 -8.93 20.88 -7.77
C GLN A 261 -9.07 20.53 -6.30
N ILE A 262 -9.86 19.50 -6.01
CA ILE A 262 -9.97 18.92 -4.67
C ILE A 262 -9.40 17.51 -4.71
N LEU A 263 -8.37 17.25 -3.92
CA LEU A 263 -7.92 15.89 -3.63
C LEU A 263 -8.78 15.35 -2.49
N LEU A 264 -9.23 14.10 -2.58
CA LEU A 264 -10.03 13.49 -1.53
C LEU A 264 -9.63 12.04 -1.28
N ALA A 265 -9.88 11.56 -0.07
CA ALA A 265 -9.86 10.14 0.23
C ALA A 265 -11.24 9.54 -0.08
N SER A 266 -11.32 8.60 -1.01
CA SER A 266 -12.56 7.82 -1.16
C SER A 266 -12.75 6.95 0.10
N PRO A 267 -13.96 6.85 0.64
CA PRO A 267 -14.19 5.95 1.77
C PRO A 267 -14.01 4.48 1.33
N GLN A 268 -13.64 3.58 2.24
CA GLN A 268 -13.70 2.14 1.94
C GLN A 268 -15.12 1.59 1.99
N ARG A 269 -16.01 2.26 2.74
CA ARG A 269 -17.42 1.89 2.95
C ARG A 269 -18.24 3.16 3.11
N LEU A 270 -19.46 3.17 2.58
CA LEU A 270 -20.35 4.30 2.78
C LEU A 270 -20.99 4.23 4.18
N PRO A 271 -21.06 5.33 4.93
CA PRO A 271 -21.79 5.41 6.19
C PRO A 271 -23.30 5.61 5.97
N ALA A 272 -23.82 5.10 4.85
CA ALA A 272 -25.21 5.27 4.43
C ALA A 272 -26.11 4.16 4.99
N THR A 273 -27.36 4.52 5.26
CA THR A 273 -28.44 3.55 5.57
C THR A 273 -29.47 3.46 4.45
N SER A 274 -29.58 4.52 3.64
CA SER A 274 -30.43 4.60 2.46
C SER A 274 -29.83 3.81 1.29
N PRO A 275 -30.63 3.02 0.54
CA PRO A 275 -30.14 2.28 -0.63
C PRO A 275 -29.53 3.17 -1.72
N LEU A 276 -28.75 2.54 -2.59
CA LEU A 276 -28.26 3.15 -3.84
C LEU A 276 -29.44 3.66 -4.68
N ALA A 277 -29.42 4.93 -5.08
CA ALA A 277 -30.40 5.53 -6.00
C ALA A 277 -29.84 5.66 -7.42
N GLU A 278 -28.60 6.13 -7.54
CA GLU A 278 -27.92 6.29 -8.83
C GLU A 278 -26.39 6.25 -8.66
N LEU A 279 -25.72 5.84 -9.73
CA LEU A 279 -24.28 5.92 -9.90
C LEU A 279 -23.97 6.94 -11.00
N VAL A 280 -23.05 7.87 -10.73
CA VAL A 280 -22.62 8.87 -11.70
C VAL A 280 -21.19 8.57 -12.14
N LEU A 281 -21.02 8.31 -13.43
CA LEU A 281 -19.72 8.06 -14.05
C LEU A 281 -19.03 9.40 -14.32
N ASP A 282 -18.23 9.87 -13.36
CA ASP A 282 -17.44 11.09 -13.47
C ASP A 282 -16.07 10.88 -12.78
N GLN A 283 -15.31 11.95 -12.54
CA GLN A 283 -14.07 11.90 -11.79
C GLN A 283 -14.15 12.73 -10.49
N PRO A 284 -14.21 12.08 -9.31
CA PRO A 284 -14.38 10.64 -9.08
C PRO A 284 -15.75 10.11 -9.52
N ILE A 285 -15.92 8.79 -9.50
CA ILE A 285 -17.23 8.16 -9.63
C ILE A 285 -18.03 8.46 -8.37
N TRP A 286 -19.30 8.84 -8.53
CA TRP A 286 -20.17 9.20 -7.42
C TRP A 286 -21.28 8.18 -7.20
N VAL A 287 -21.64 7.97 -5.95
CA VAL A 287 -22.80 7.20 -5.50
C VAL A 287 -23.79 8.15 -4.86
N ARG A 288 -25.03 8.18 -5.33
CA ARG A 288 -26.12 8.88 -4.66
C ARG A 288 -27.08 7.88 -4.04
N THR A 289 -27.45 8.12 -2.79
CA THR A 289 -28.42 7.33 -2.05
C THR A 289 -29.84 7.91 -2.16
N THR A 290 -30.87 7.15 -1.77
CA THR A 290 -32.28 7.58 -1.93
C THR A 290 -32.67 8.78 -1.06
N ASP A 291 -31.96 9.03 0.03
CA ASP A 291 -32.03 10.26 0.84
C ASP A 291 -31.32 11.46 0.20
N ARG A 292 -30.80 11.27 -1.02
CA ARG A 292 -30.14 12.27 -1.88
C ARG A 292 -28.71 12.62 -1.47
N THR A 293 -28.13 11.94 -0.48
CA THR A 293 -26.72 12.17 -0.13
C THR A 293 -25.81 11.64 -1.24
N LEU A 294 -24.88 12.49 -1.68
CA LEU A 294 -23.88 12.16 -2.69
C LEU A 294 -22.57 11.76 -2.02
N TYR A 295 -22.00 10.62 -2.36
CA TYR A 295 -20.73 10.15 -1.83
C TYR A 295 -19.74 9.90 -2.97
N PRO A 296 -18.44 10.14 -2.76
CA PRO A 296 -17.43 9.46 -3.55
C PRO A 296 -17.66 7.95 -3.45
N ALA A 297 -17.60 7.24 -4.57
CA ALA A 297 -17.83 5.80 -4.58
C ALA A 297 -16.80 5.07 -3.69
N PRO A 298 -17.20 4.02 -2.96
CA PRO A 298 -16.30 3.33 -2.04
C PRO A 298 -15.22 2.55 -2.79
N GLN A 299 -13.96 2.66 -2.36
CA GLN A 299 -12.82 2.05 -3.05
C GLN A 299 -11.97 1.18 -2.13
N ASP A 300 -11.38 0.13 -2.71
CA ASP A 300 -10.36 -0.66 -2.03
C ASP A 300 -9.04 0.15 -1.98
N PRO A 301 -8.24 0.07 -0.89
CA PRO A 301 -6.99 0.81 -0.76
C PRO A 301 -5.90 0.41 -1.78
N ARG A 302 -6.04 -0.73 -2.47
CA ARG A 302 -5.06 -1.22 -3.47
C ARG A 302 -5.60 -1.20 -4.90
N PHE A 303 -6.91 -1.19 -5.07
CA PHE A 303 -7.54 -1.28 -6.38
C PHE A 303 -8.50 -0.11 -6.62
N GLY A 304 -8.21 0.69 -7.64
CA GLY A 304 -9.08 1.76 -8.09
C GLY A 304 -10.22 1.29 -9.00
N ILE A 305 -11.22 2.15 -9.16
CA ILE A 305 -12.36 1.95 -10.06
C ILE A 305 -12.29 2.89 -11.28
N THR A 306 -12.70 2.39 -12.45
CA THR A 306 -12.81 3.19 -13.69
C THR A 306 -13.78 2.49 -14.66
N TRP A 307 -14.02 3.06 -15.85
CA TRP A 307 -14.91 2.49 -16.87
C TRP A 307 -14.37 2.75 -18.29
N GLY A 308 -15.00 2.14 -19.30
CA GLY A 308 -14.72 2.45 -20.71
C GLY A 308 -13.72 1.55 -21.43
N TYR A 309 -13.28 0.47 -20.79
CA TYR A 309 -12.45 -0.56 -21.42
C TYR A 309 -12.56 -1.90 -20.68
N GLY A 310 -11.96 -2.96 -21.21
CA GLY A 310 -11.81 -4.23 -20.49
C GLY A 310 -10.55 -4.25 -19.63
N GLY A 311 -10.68 -4.36 -18.31
CA GLY A 311 -9.52 -4.41 -17.41
C GLY A 311 -9.87 -4.47 -15.93
N SER A 312 -8.86 -4.34 -15.07
CA SER A 312 -9.00 -4.49 -13.62
C SER A 312 -9.94 -3.43 -13.01
N GLY A 313 -9.76 -2.15 -13.33
CA GLY A 313 -10.57 -1.09 -12.74
C GLY A 313 -12.07 -1.13 -13.14
N PRO A 314 -12.44 -1.38 -14.41
CA PRO A 314 -13.83 -1.67 -14.80
C PRO A 314 -14.41 -2.91 -14.12
N ASN A 315 -13.60 -3.96 -13.93
CA ASN A 315 -14.04 -5.12 -13.15
C ASN A 315 -14.28 -4.77 -11.67
N CYS A 316 -13.41 -3.97 -11.04
CA CYS A 316 -13.64 -3.47 -9.69
C CYS A 316 -14.93 -2.63 -9.62
N LEU A 317 -15.18 -1.75 -10.61
CA LEU A 317 -16.43 -0.99 -10.68
C LEU A 317 -17.66 -1.90 -10.79
N ALA A 318 -17.63 -2.92 -11.64
CA ALA A 318 -18.72 -3.88 -11.79
C ALA A 318 -19.00 -4.65 -10.49
N ASN A 319 -17.96 -5.10 -9.80
CA ASN A 319 -18.08 -5.74 -8.49
C ASN A 319 -18.65 -4.79 -7.43
N MET A 320 -18.21 -3.53 -7.43
CA MET A 320 -18.70 -2.52 -6.51
C MET A 320 -20.20 -2.29 -6.73
N ILE A 321 -20.64 -2.16 -7.99
CA ILE A 321 -22.05 -2.03 -8.34
C ILE A 321 -22.85 -3.22 -7.81
N ASP A 322 -22.39 -4.45 -8.09
CA ASP A 322 -23.08 -5.67 -7.64
C ASP A 322 -23.26 -5.69 -6.12
N ARG A 323 -22.19 -5.38 -5.37
CA ARG A 323 -22.21 -5.31 -3.90
C ARG A 323 -23.13 -4.20 -3.38
N LEU A 324 -23.06 -2.99 -3.92
CA LEU A 324 -23.87 -1.84 -3.46
C LEU A 324 -25.36 -1.98 -3.78
N LEU A 325 -25.72 -2.74 -4.81
CA LEU A 325 -27.11 -3.08 -5.09
C LEU A 325 -27.72 -3.92 -3.97
N ASP A 326 -26.93 -4.81 -3.34
CA ASP A 326 -27.41 -5.69 -2.26
C ASP A 326 -27.17 -5.11 -0.86
N ASP A 327 -26.06 -4.39 -0.65
CA ASP A 327 -25.66 -3.76 0.60
C ASP A 327 -24.93 -2.43 0.34
N ILE A 328 -25.56 -1.30 0.63
CA ILE A 328 -24.97 0.04 0.44
C ILE A 328 -23.71 0.28 1.27
N THR A 329 -23.52 -0.49 2.36
CA THR A 329 -22.36 -0.37 3.26
C THR A 329 -21.22 -1.33 2.89
N ALA A 330 -21.38 -2.08 1.78
CA ALA A 330 -20.38 -3.02 1.32
C ALA A 330 -19.02 -2.33 1.07
N PRO A 331 -17.91 -3.03 1.32
CA PRO A 331 -16.60 -2.46 1.09
C PRO A 331 -16.33 -2.29 -0.40
N GLY A 332 -15.46 -1.32 -0.73
CA GLY A 332 -14.86 -1.15 -2.04
C GLY A 332 -14.37 -2.49 -2.60
N ALA A 333 -14.44 -2.63 -3.92
CA ALA A 333 -14.25 -3.91 -4.57
C ALA A 333 -12.81 -4.16 -5.03
N ASP A 334 -12.36 -5.39 -4.79
CA ASP A 334 -11.15 -5.99 -5.36
C ASP A 334 -11.46 -6.72 -6.70
N PRO A 335 -10.45 -7.00 -7.53
CA PRO A 335 -10.64 -7.70 -8.81
C PRO A 335 -10.65 -9.23 -8.69
N PHE A 336 -10.45 -9.80 -7.49
CA PHE A 336 -10.28 -11.25 -7.32
C PHE A 336 -11.61 -12.01 -7.30
N LYS A 337 -12.71 -11.33 -6.98
CA LYS A 337 -14.06 -11.84 -7.26
C LYS A 337 -14.46 -11.45 -8.67
N SER A 338 -15.01 -12.37 -9.45
CA SER A 338 -15.53 -12.04 -10.77
C SER A 338 -16.95 -11.47 -10.63
N PRO A 339 -17.23 -10.25 -11.15
CA PRO A 339 -18.58 -9.72 -11.14
C PRO A 339 -19.49 -10.50 -12.10
N PRO A 340 -20.82 -10.32 -11.99
CA PRO A 340 -21.72 -10.77 -13.03
C PRO A 340 -21.28 -10.23 -14.40
N LYS A 341 -21.10 -11.12 -15.38
CA LYS A 341 -20.66 -10.76 -16.74
C LYS A 341 -21.43 -9.56 -17.34
N PRO A 342 -22.77 -9.45 -17.20
CA PRO A 342 -23.49 -8.29 -17.72
C PRO A 342 -23.03 -6.93 -17.15
N LEU A 343 -22.58 -6.88 -15.88
CA LEU A 343 -22.02 -5.66 -15.28
C LEU A 343 -20.60 -5.37 -15.77
N MET A 344 -19.82 -6.40 -16.08
CA MET A 344 -18.53 -6.23 -16.76
C MET A 344 -18.73 -5.63 -18.15
N ASP A 345 -19.72 -6.13 -18.89
CA ASP A 345 -20.04 -5.64 -20.23
C ASP A 345 -20.51 -4.17 -20.16
N LEU A 346 -21.32 -3.79 -19.16
CA LEU A 346 -21.74 -2.40 -18.91
C LEU A 346 -20.54 -1.48 -18.61
N THR A 347 -19.67 -1.85 -17.68
CA THR A 347 -18.56 -1.01 -17.21
C THR A 347 -17.43 -0.91 -18.23
N ALA A 348 -17.36 -1.84 -19.19
CA ALA A 348 -16.47 -1.75 -20.33
C ALA A 348 -16.91 -0.73 -21.39
N LEU A 349 -18.15 -0.23 -21.36
CA LEU A 349 -18.65 0.74 -22.33
C LEU A 349 -18.03 2.13 -22.11
N LYS A 350 -17.59 2.76 -23.20
CA LYS A 350 -17.12 4.15 -23.21
C LYS A 350 -18.30 5.11 -23.10
N LEU A 351 -18.78 5.31 -21.87
CA LEU A 351 -19.82 6.26 -21.55
C LEU A 351 -19.22 7.64 -21.24
N PRO A 352 -19.83 8.75 -21.68
CA PRO A 352 -19.35 10.10 -21.38
C PRO A 352 -19.28 10.39 -19.88
N ARG A 353 -18.36 11.26 -19.46
CA ARG A 353 -18.33 11.78 -18.09
C ARG A 353 -19.65 12.50 -17.76
N GLY A 354 -20.12 12.31 -16.53
CA GLY A 354 -21.43 12.80 -16.06
C GLY A 354 -22.60 11.86 -16.40
N THR A 355 -22.36 10.69 -17.01
CA THR A 355 -23.43 9.71 -17.26
C THR A 355 -24.02 9.23 -15.94
N VAL A 356 -25.35 9.36 -15.80
CA VAL A 356 -26.10 8.90 -14.62
C VAL A 356 -26.76 7.56 -14.92
N LEU A 357 -26.48 6.56 -14.08
CA LEU A 357 -27.09 5.24 -14.12
C LEU A 357 -27.97 5.06 -12.89
N THR A 358 -29.28 5.01 -13.11
CA THR A 358 -30.26 4.79 -12.03
C THR A 358 -30.15 3.38 -11.47
N ARG A 359 -30.59 3.18 -10.22
CA ARG A 359 -30.68 1.84 -9.60
C ARG A 359 -31.40 0.84 -10.49
N ALA A 360 -32.54 1.21 -11.07
CA ALA A 360 -33.31 0.33 -11.95
C ALA A 360 -32.54 -0.10 -13.20
N GLN A 361 -31.77 0.82 -13.80
CA GLN A 361 -30.88 0.51 -14.92
C GLN A 361 -29.74 -0.43 -14.50
N LEU A 362 -29.13 -0.20 -13.34
CA LEU A 362 -28.07 -1.07 -12.81
C LEU A 362 -28.61 -2.48 -12.49
N GLU A 363 -29.81 -2.60 -11.92
CA GLU A 363 -30.46 -3.89 -11.68
C GLU A 363 -30.84 -4.60 -12.99
N ALA A 364 -31.32 -3.86 -13.99
CA ALA A 364 -31.60 -4.40 -15.32
C ALA A 364 -30.34 -4.86 -16.05
N ALA A 365 -29.25 -4.08 -15.96
CA ALA A 365 -27.93 -4.47 -16.46
C ALA A 365 -27.41 -5.71 -15.75
N ARG A 366 -27.47 -5.77 -14.41
CA ARG A 366 -27.07 -6.95 -13.62
C ARG A 366 -27.81 -8.21 -14.08
N ALA A 367 -29.09 -8.08 -14.43
CA ALA A 367 -29.89 -9.18 -14.94
C ALA A 367 -29.73 -9.47 -16.45
N GLY A 368 -28.84 -8.75 -17.15
CA GLY A 368 -28.63 -8.91 -18.60
C GLY A 368 -29.79 -8.44 -19.47
N ARG A 369 -30.68 -7.59 -18.94
CA ARG A 369 -31.88 -7.10 -19.64
C ARG A 369 -31.73 -5.69 -20.22
N TRP A 370 -30.64 -5.00 -19.92
CA TRP A 370 -30.41 -3.63 -20.38
C TRP A 370 -28.91 -3.33 -20.52
N LEU A 371 -28.56 -2.62 -21.59
CA LEU A 371 -27.30 -1.92 -21.76
C LEU A 371 -27.61 -0.55 -22.40
N PRO A 372 -26.86 0.51 -22.05
CA PRO A 372 -27.03 1.80 -22.69
C PRO A 372 -26.57 1.75 -24.16
N GLU A 373 -27.24 2.51 -25.01
CA GLU A 373 -26.79 2.72 -26.38
C GLU A 373 -25.48 3.52 -26.37
N THR A 374 -24.40 2.95 -26.90
CA THR A 374 -23.14 3.67 -27.04
C THR A 374 -23.24 4.64 -28.22
N PRO A 375 -22.87 5.93 -28.06
CA PRO A 375 -22.76 6.84 -29.18
C PRO A 375 -21.76 6.31 -30.20
N GLU A 376 -22.19 6.11 -31.45
CA GLU A 376 -21.29 5.77 -32.54
C GLU A 376 -20.27 6.91 -32.74
N GLY A 377 -18.97 6.61 -32.60
CA GLY A 377 -17.90 7.43 -33.22
C GLY A 377 -17.55 8.78 -32.58
N GLY A 378 -17.52 8.91 -31.26
CA GLY A 378 -16.94 10.10 -30.59
C GLY A 378 -15.41 10.15 -30.69
N THR A 379 -14.89 11.09 -31.46
CA THR A 379 -13.45 11.35 -31.69
C THR A 379 -12.69 11.78 -30.42
N ASP A 380 -11.42 11.37 -30.39
CA ASP A 380 -10.38 11.38 -29.33
C ASP A 380 -10.03 12.70 -28.61
N GLN A 381 -10.91 13.71 -28.51
CA GLN A 381 -10.49 15.06 -28.11
C GLN A 381 -10.67 15.50 -26.65
N ASP A 382 -11.32 14.74 -25.77
CA ASP A 382 -11.51 15.17 -24.36
C ASP A 382 -10.80 14.27 -23.32
N ALA A 383 -9.77 13.54 -23.74
CA ALA A 383 -8.93 12.73 -22.87
C ALA A 383 -7.60 13.43 -22.53
N THR A 384 -7.68 14.56 -21.82
CA THR A 384 -6.57 15.09 -21.01
C THR A 384 -7.09 15.58 -19.67
#